data_AF-A0A1D7XJP5-F1
#
_entry.id   AF-A0A1D7XJP5-F1
#
_cell.length_a   1.000
_cell.length_b   1.000
_cell.length_c   1.000
_cell.angle_alpha   90.00
_cell.angle_beta   90.00
_cell.angle_gamma   90.00
#
_symmetry.space_group_name_H-M   'P 1'
#
loop_
_entity.id
_entity.type
_entity.pdbx_description
1 polymer ?
#
loop_
_entity_poly.entity_id
_entity_poly.type
_entity_poly.pdbx_seq_one_letter_code
_entity_poly.pdbx_strand_id
1 'polypeptide(L)'
;MNFDDIVQVVLKEVMCQLEIKKFKQKEVIVCFTGTNRGLTSIIAELKKLKSKGIRLKAVLSKFASQIIDMDLINKVFSKEDIYIDDALEVNHIYDKKFDLLIGGTCSINSLAKVANGIGDTLPTALISKCILNGTKIVIAKESFEFNKEIPVSYMNMINKNLDKLKSYGIELMNSNNISNLVLNEQYIINSKLNKDIINANEIISKNLVDKKGIYENNSEIEIYKKVISSEDISNNSKDEKIVVPSNSIITALAQDLADELNIEIIKR
;
A
#
# COMPACT_ATOMS: atom_id res chain seq x y z
N MET A 1 -30.61 10.31 0.01
CA MET A 1 -29.31 10.51 -0.67
C MET A 1 -29.56 11.36 -1.90
N ASN A 2 -29.01 12.57 -1.99
CA ASN A 2 -29.21 13.42 -3.16
C ASN A 2 -28.41 12.86 -4.36
N PHE A 3 -28.81 13.14 -5.59
CA PHE A 3 -28.10 12.74 -6.80
C PHE A 3 -26.61 13.14 -6.75
N ASP A 4 -26.33 14.33 -6.21
CA ASP A 4 -24.95 14.82 -6.02
C ASP A 4 -24.13 13.96 -5.05
N ASP A 5 -24.74 13.41 -3.99
CA ASP A 5 -24.06 12.53 -3.04
C ASP A 5 -23.67 11.20 -3.71
N ILE A 6 -24.55 10.66 -4.55
CA ILE A 6 -24.30 9.44 -5.31
C ILE A 6 -23.18 9.69 -6.32
N VAL A 7 -23.20 10.82 -7.04
CA VAL A 7 -22.14 11.21 -7.97
C VAL A 7 -20.79 11.34 -7.26
N GLN A 8 -20.73 11.96 -6.07
CA GLN A 8 -19.50 12.08 -5.30
C GLN A 8 -18.94 10.74 -4.84
N VAL A 9 -19.80 9.83 -4.35
CA VAL A 9 -19.38 8.48 -3.95
C VAL A 9 -18.85 7.70 -5.15
N VAL A 10 -19.54 7.74 -6.29
CA VAL A 10 -19.11 7.05 -7.52
C VAL A 10 -17.80 7.64 -8.06
N LEU A 11 -17.65 8.96 -8.11
CA LEU A 11 -16.41 9.60 -8.57
C LEU A 11 -15.23 9.19 -7.70
N LYS A 12 -15.42 9.14 -6.38
CA LYS A 12 -14.37 8.74 -5.44
C LYS A 12 -13.97 7.29 -5.61
N GLU A 13 -14.94 6.39 -5.76
CA GLU A 13 -14.69 4.97 -6.02
C GLU A 13 -13.92 4.79 -7.34
N VAL A 14 -14.34 5.47 -8.41
CA VAL A 14 -13.65 5.44 -9.71
C VAL A 14 -12.22 5.97 -9.58
N MET A 15 -12.01 7.11 -8.91
CA MET A 15 -10.67 7.65 -8.68
C MET A 15 -9.79 6.68 -7.91
N CYS A 16 -10.33 5.99 -6.90
CA CYS A 16 -9.59 4.99 -6.14
C CYS A 16 -9.21 3.78 -7.01
N GLN A 17 -10.15 3.27 -7.81
CA GLN A 17 -9.85 2.19 -8.75
C GLN A 17 -8.77 2.60 -9.76
N LEU A 18 -8.78 3.84 -10.22
CA LEU A 18 -7.74 4.40 -11.08
C LEU A 18 -6.38 4.50 -10.36
N GLU A 19 -6.35 4.94 -9.10
CA GLU A 19 -5.12 4.99 -8.29
C GLU A 19 -4.54 3.60 -8.01
N ILE A 20 -5.38 2.63 -7.65
CA ILE A 20 -4.98 1.23 -7.45
C ILE A 20 -4.44 0.64 -8.75
N LYS A 21 -5.12 0.91 -9.88
CA LYS A 21 -4.67 0.46 -11.20
C LYS A 21 -3.33 1.08 -11.56
N LYS A 22 -3.16 2.39 -11.34
CA LYS A 22 -1.89 3.11 -11.54
C LYS A 22 -0.78 2.55 -10.66
N PHE A 23 -1.09 2.22 -9.40
CA PHE A 23 -0.13 1.62 -8.48
C PHE A 23 0.35 0.23 -8.97
N LYS A 24 -0.56 -0.64 -9.42
CA LYS A 24 -0.20 -1.94 -10.00
C LYS A 24 0.56 -1.80 -11.33
N GLN A 25 0.34 -0.70 -12.05
CA GLN A 25 1.08 -0.40 -13.27
C GLN A 25 2.48 0.16 -13.00
N LYS A 26 2.87 0.42 -11.75
CA LYS A 26 4.23 0.90 -11.46
C LYS A 26 5.27 -0.06 -12.01
N GLU A 27 6.20 0.50 -12.76
CA GLU A 27 7.34 -0.22 -13.30
C GLU A 27 8.57 0.09 -12.45
N VAL A 28 9.03 -0.93 -11.72
CA VAL A 28 10.17 -0.86 -10.82
C VAL A 28 11.33 -1.62 -11.42
N ILE A 29 12.48 -0.95 -11.51
CA ILE A 29 13.72 -1.56 -11.98
C ILE A 29 14.59 -1.92 -10.80
N VAL A 30 15.14 -3.13 -10.80
CA VAL A 30 15.95 -3.69 -9.72
C VAL A 30 17.34 -3.99 -10.23
N CYS A 31 18.32 -3.23 -9.79
CA CYS A 31 19.71 -3.36 -10.19
C CYS A 31 20.47 -4.31 -9.25
N PHE A 32 21.19 -5.25 -9.84
CA PHE A 32 22.12 -6.14 -9.16
C PHE A 32 23.51 -6.00 -9.77
N THR A 33 24.51 -5.89 -8.90
CA THR A 33 25.90 -5.68 -9.30
C THR A 33 26.81 -6.70 -8.62
N GLY A 34 28.13 -6.48 -8.63
CA GLY A 34 29.16 -7.42 -8.17
C GLY A 34 29.19 -7.78 -6.68
N THR A 35 28.06 -8.05 -6.05
CA THR A 35 27.96 -8.64 -4.71
C THR A 35 26.66 -9.43 -4.53
N ASN A 36 26.71 -10.49 -3.72
CA ASN A 36 25.56 -11.29 -3.29
C ASN A 36 25.13 -10.99 -1.84
N ARG A 37 25.78 -10.04 -1.17
CA ARG A 37 25.45 -9.66 0.21
C ARG A 37 24.06 -9.03 0.27
N GLY A 38 23.22 -9.60 1.13
CA GLY A 38 21.82 -9.19 1.27
C GLY A 38 20.88 -9.77 0.19
N LEU A 39 21.37 -10.61 -0.73
CA LEU A 39 20.57 -11.15 -1.83
C LEU A 39 19.31 -11.88 -1.35
N THR A 40 19.42 -12.74 -0.34
CA THR A 40 18.27 -13.49 0.18
C THR A 40 17.18 -12.56 0.74
N SER A 41 17.59 -11.56 1.53
CA SER A 41 16.69 -10.59 2.14
C SER A 41 15.98 -9.76 1.08
N ILE A 42 16.72 -9.22 0.11
CA ILE A 42 16.10 -8.44 -0.96
C ILE A 42 15.16 -9.29 -1.82
N ILE A 43 15.52 -10.54 -2.14
CA ILE A 43 14.65 -11.44 -2.92
C ILE A 43 13.33 -11.71 -2.18
N ALA A 44 13.34 -11.87 -0.85
CA ALA A 44 12.11 -12.01 -0.07
C ALA A 44 11.21 -10.76 -0.18
N GLU A 45 11.80 -9.57 -0.16
CA GLU A 45 11.08 -8.30 -0.27
C GLU A 45 10.52 -8.07 -1.68
N LEU A 46 11.28 -8.41 -2.73
CA LEU A 46 10.81 -8.32 -4.10
C LEU A 46 9.65 -9.29 -4.37
N LYS A 47 9.64 -10.48 -3.75
CA LYS A 47 8.49 -11.40 -3.82
C LYS A 47 7.22 -10.77 -3.24
N LYS A 48 7.33 -10.00 -2.14
CA LYS A 48 6.20 -9.26 -1.56
C LYS A 48 5.68 -8.19 -2.53
N LEU A 49 6.58 -7.48 -3.21
CA LEU A 49 6.18 -6.49 -4.23
C LEU A 49 5.48 -7.16 -5.42
N LYS A 50 6.04 -8.26 -5.93
CA LYS A 50 5.46 -9.01 -7.04
C LYS A 50 4.07 -9.57 -6.72
N SER A 51 3.86 -10.10 -5.50
CA SER A 51 2.55 -10.62 -5.08
C SER A 51 1.47 -9.55 -4.97
N LYS A 52 1.86 -8.27 -4.87
CA LYS A 52 0.96 -7.11 -4.91
C LYS A 52 0.70 -6.58 -6.32
N GLY A 53 1.27 -7.23 -7.34
CA GLY A 53 1.04 -6.93 -8.75
C GLY A 53 1.94 -5.83 -9.32
N ILE A 54 3.01 -5.44 -8.61
CA ILE A 54 4.00 -4.48 -9.10
C ILE A 54 4.86 -5.14 -10.17
N ARG A 55 5.10 -4.43 -11.28
CA ARG A 55 5.93 -4.92 -12.39
C ARG A 55 7.40 -4.68 -12.06
N LEU A 56 8.17 -5.76 -11.96
CA LEU A 56 9.58 -5.73 -11.59
C LEU A 56 10.44 -6.15 -12.78
N LYS A 57 11.50 -5.39 -13.07
CA LYS A 57 12.51 -5.73 -14.07
C LYS A 57 13.88 -5.82 -13.43
N ALA A 58 14.63 -6.89 -13.69
CA ALA A 58 15.97 -7.07 -13.16
C ALA A 58 17.02 -6.56 -14.16
N VAL A 59 18.02 -5.85 -13.65
CA VAL A 59 19.19 -5.44 -14.42
C VAL A 59 20.43 -5.90 -13.69
N LEU A 60 21.22 -6.74 -14.35
CA LEU A 60 22.45 -7.30 -13.81
C LEU A 60 23.65 -6.72 -14.56
N SER A 61 24.67 -6.28 -13.84
CA SER A 61 26.00 -6.10 -14.46
C SER A 61 26.53 -7.46 -14.93
N LYS A 62 27.45 -7.47 -15.91
CA LYS A 62 28.06 -8.70 -16.42
C LYS A 62 28.70 -9.55 -15.31
N PHE A 63 29.31 -8.89 -14.33
CA PHE A 63 29.91 -9.59 -13.19
C PHE A 63 28.86 -10.11 -12.21
N ALA A 64 27.72 -9.42 -12.06
CA ALA A 64 26.62 -9.88 -11.22
C ALA A 64 26.02 -11.18 -11.72
N SER A 65 25.79 -11.30 -13.04
CA SER A 65 25.23 -12.52 -13.63
C SER A 65 26.13 -13.75 -13.50
N GLN A 66 27.42 -13.55 -13.18
CA GLN A 66 28.38 -14.64 -12.95
C GLN A 66 28.43 -15.09 -11.48
N ILE A 67 28.16 -14.20 -10.52
CA ILE A 67 28.31 -14.49 -9.08
C ILE A 67 26.98 -14.68 -8.35
N ILE A 68 25.89 -14.14 -8.90
CA ILE A 68 24.56 -14.24 -8.31
C ILE A 68 23.92 -15.53 -8.80
N ASP A 69 23.32 -16.26 -7.87
CA ASP A 69 22.52 -17.44 -8.18
C ASP A 69 21.28 -17.02 -9.00
N MET A 70 21.30 -17.37 -10.28
CA MET A 70 20.21 -17.07 -11.21
C MET A 70 18.93 -17.80 -10.84
N ASP A 71 18.96 -18.92 -10.11
CA ASP A 71 17.75 -19.59 -9.63
C ASP A 71 17.02 -18.74 -8.58
N LEU A 72 17.74 -17.94 -7.78
CA LEU A 72 17.13 -16.97 -6.88
C LEU A 72 16.48 -15.81 -7.65
N ILE A 73 17.13 -15.32 -8.71
CA ILE A 73 16.59 -14.27 -9.57
C ILE A 73 15.33 -14.78 -10.30
N ASN A 74 15.38 -15.98 -10.88
CA ASN A 74 14.27 -16.58 -11.64
C ASN A 74 13.04 -16.89 -10.77
N LYS A 75 13.19 -16.99 -9.44
CA LYS A 75 12.03 -17.06 -8.51
C LYS A 75 11.21 -15.77 -8.46
N VAL A 76 11.77 -14.65 -8.93
CA VAL A 76 11.14 -13.33 -8.89
C VAL A 76 10.91 -12.78 -10.29
N PHE A 77 11.82 -12.98 -11.23
CA PHE A 77 11.75 -12.36 -12.56
C PHE A 77 11.53 -13.41 -13.64
N SER A 78 10.66 -13.08 -14.61
CA SER A 78 10.54 -13.85 -15.85
C SER A 78 11.76 -13.57 -16.75
N LYS A 79 12.08 -14.46 -17.68
CA LYS A 79 13.26 -14.30 -18.54
C LYS A 79 13.21 -13.01 -19.37
N GLU A 80 12.02 -12.59 -19.85
CA GLU A 80 11.86 -11.32 -20.58
C GLU A 80 12.06 -10.04 -19.75
N ASP A 81 12.01 -10.16 -18.41
CA ASP A 81 12.19 -9.06 -17.47
C ASP A 81 13.62 -8.98 -16.92
N ILE A 82 14.54 -9.81 -17.41
CA ILE A 82 15.94 -9.85 -16.99
C ILE A 82 16.82 -9.27 -18.08
N TYR A 83 17.57 -8.23 -17.72
CA TYR A 83 18.50 -7.53 -18.58
C TYR A 83 19.92 -7.70 -18.05
N ILE A 84 20.84 -8.15 -18.89
CA ILE A 84 22.25 -8.38 -18.52
C ILE A 84 23.13 -7.44 -19.36
N ASP A 85 23.96 -6.68 -18.66
CA ASP A 85 25.01 -5.83 -19.22
C ASP A 85 25.94 -6.70 -20.10
N ASP A 86 26.14 -6.30 -21.37
CA ASP A 86 26.84 -7.03 -22.45
C ASP A 86 26.00 -8.05 -23.26
N ALA A 87 24.69 -8.14 -23.05
CA ALA A 87 23.81 -8.83 -24.00
C ALA A 87 23.54 -7.94 -25.22
N LEU A 88 24.03 -8.36 -26.41
CA LEU A 88 23.87 -7.67 -27.71
C LEU A 88 22.42 -7.24 -28.04
N GLU A 89 21.42 -7.80 -27.37
CA GLU A 89 19.99 -7.55 -27.60
C GLU A 89 19.33 -6.55 -26.62
N VAL A 90 20.10 -5.88 -25.76
CA VAL A 90 19.51 -5.17 -24.62
C VAL A 90 19.89 -3.69 -24.59
N ASN A 91 19.22 -2.86 -25.38
CA ASN A 91 19.30 -1.39 -25.25
C ASN A 91 17.95 -0.68 -25.03
N HIS A 92 16.81 -1.35 -25.26
CA HIS A 92 15.50 -0.71 -25.06
C HIS A 92 15.16 -0.43 -23.59
N ILE A 93 15.83 -1.07 -22.63
CA ILE A 93 15.61 -0.76 -21.21
C ILE A 93 16.02 0.68 -20.91
N TYR A 94 17.02 1.22 -21.63
CA TYR A 94 17.45 2.60 -21.47
C TYR A 94 16.44 3.61 -21.99
N ASP A 95 15.48 3.23 -22.83
CA ASP A 95 14.43 4.13 -23.32
C ASP A 95 13.20 4.16 -22.40
N LYS A 96 13.06 3.16 -21.52
CA LYS A 96 11.89 3.04 -20.64
C LYS A 96 11.92 4.08 -19.52
N LYS A 97 10.73 4.51 -19.10
CA LYS A 97 10.51 5.29 -17.89
C LYS A 97 10.18 4.35 -16.75
N PHE A 98 10.71 4.64 -15.57
CA PHE A 98 10.51 3.86 -14.36
C PHE A 98 9.94 4.75 -13.28
N ASP A 99 9.09 4.19 -12.44
CA ASP A 99 8.53 4.89 -11.27
C ASP A 99 9.51 4.86 -10.09
N LEU A 100 10.36 3.83 -10.03
CA LEU A 100 11.30 3.60 -8.94
C LEU A 100 12.47 2.74 -9.42
N LEU A 101 13.68 3.04 -8.93
CA LEU A 101 14.84 2.17 -9.03
C LEU A 101 15.21 1.63 -7.64
N ILE A 102 15.41 0.31 -7.56
CA ILE A 102 15.90 -0.40 -6.39
C ILE A 102 17.31 -0.93 -6.69
N GLY A 103 18.32 -0.48 -5.95
CA GLY A 103 19.61 -1.15 -5.88
C GLY A 103 19.50 -2.36 -4.96
N GLY A 104 19.18 -3.52 -5.55
CA GLY A 104 18.93 -4.74 -4.79
C GLY A 104 20.20 -5.30 -4.16
N THR A 105 21.27 -5.43 -4.95
CA THR A 105 22.63 -5.62 -4.43
C THR A 105 23.62 -4.71 -5.17
N CYS A 106 24.25 -3.80 -4.44
CA CYS A 106 25.13 -2.79 -5.01
C CYS A 106 26.55 -2.91 -4.46
N SER A 107 27.51 -3.34 -5.29
CA SER A 107 28.91 -3.42 -4.92
C SER A 107 29.48 -2.03 -4.66
N ILE A 108 30.47 -1.94 -3.77
CA ILE A 108 31.19 -0.69 -3.46
C ILE A 108 31.75 -0.06 -4.74
N ASN A 109 32.24 -0.88 -5.68
CA ASN A 109 32.73 -0.42 -6.98
C ASN A 109 31.64 0.32 -7.77
N SER A 110 30.44 -0.26 -7.85
CA SER A 110 29.32 0.35 -8.58
C SER A 110 28.82 1.63 -7.90
N LEU A 111 28.77 1.63 -6.56
CA LEU A 111 28.41 2.82 -5.78
C LEU A 111 29.44 3.94 -5.93
N ALA A 112 30.74 3.61 -5.94
CA ALA A 112 31.81 4.57 -6.18
C ALA A 112 31.76 5.14 -7.60
N LYS A 113 31.45 4.30 -8.61
CA LYS A 113 31.24 4.75 -10.00
C LYS A 113 30.13 5.79 -10.07
N VAL A 114 28.93 5.46 -9.56
CA VAL A 114 27.79 6.38 -9.54
C VAL A 114 28.11 7.65 -8.77
N ALA A 115 28.75 7.55 -7.60
CA ALA A 115 29.13 8.70 -6.78
C ALA A 115 30.04 9.69 -7.51
N ASN A 116 30.80 9.23 -8.51
CA ASN A 116 31.71 10.03 -9.32
C ASN A 116 31.23 10.21 -10.77
N GLY A 117 29.96 9.93 -11.06
CA GLY A 117 29.35 10.17 -12.38
C GLY A 117 29.76 9.17 -13.47
N ILE A 118 30.28 8.00 -13.09
CA ILE A 118 30.68 6.94 -14.03
C ILE A 118 29.50 5.98 -14.23
N GLY A 119 29.05 5.87 -15.48
CA GLY A 119 27.94 5.01 -15.92
C GLY A 119 28.37 4.01 -16.99
N ASP A 120 29.46 3.29 -16.77
CA ASP A 120 30.11 2.39 -17.74
C ASP A 120 29.58 0.95 -17.73
N THR A 121 28.57 0.68 -16.91
CA THR A 121 27.81 -0.59 -16.88
C THR A 121 26.33 -0.28 -16.95
N LEU A 122 25.53 -1.19 -17.50
CA LEU A 122 24.08 -0.98 -17.60
C LEU A 122 23.41 -0.58 -16.26
N PRO A 123 23.70 -1.21 -15.10
CA PRO A 123 23.18 -0.72 -13.81
C PRO A 123 23.62 0.70 -13.44
N THR A 124 24.90 1.04 -13.60
CA THR A 124 25.42 2.37 -13.20
C THR A 124 24.92 3.48 -14.13
N ALA A 125 24.77 3.19 -15.43
CA ALA A 125 24.16 4.07 -16.41
C ALA A 125 22.69 4.35 -16.10
N LEU A 126 21.92 3.30 -15.72
CA LEU A 126 20.51 3.45 -15.35
C LEU A 126 20.32 4.20 -14.04
N ILE A 127 21.15 3.96 -13.03
CA ILE A 127 21.14 4.76 -11.79
C ILE A 127 21.38 6.22 -12.13
N SER A 128 22.40 6.52 -12.96
CA SER A 128 22.70 7.89 -13.38
C SER A 128 21.54 8.53 -14.15
N LYS A 129 20.89 7.78 -15.05
CA LYS A 129 19.66 8.22 -15.75
C LYS A 129 18.53 8.55 -14.76
N CYS A 130 18.31 7.70 -13.76
CA CYS A 130 17.29 7.92 -12.73
C CYS A 130 17.57 9.18 -11.91
N ILE A 131 18.85 9.45 -11.57
CA ILE A 131 19.25 10.72 -10.92
C ILE A 131 18.86 11.91 -11.80
N LEU A 132 19.24 11.90 -13.08
CA LEU A 132 18.96 12.98 -14.02
C LEU A 132 17.46 13.24 -14.21
N ASN A 133 16.65 12.18 -14.18
CA ASN A 133 15.20 12.27 -14.36
C ASN A 133 14.45 12.57 -13.05
N GLY A 134 15.12 12.64 -11.90
CA GLY A 134 14.46 12.74 -10.60
C GLY A 134 13.60 11.52 -10.24
N THR A 135 13.88 10.35 -10.84
CA THR A 135 13.23 9.09 -10.45
C THR A 135 13.67 8.72 -9.05
N LYS A 136 12.75 8.27 -8.19
CA LYS A 136 13.09 7.82 -6.84
C LYS A 136 14.08 6.65 -6.90
N ILE A 137 15.13 6.69 -6.08
CA ILE A 137 16.15 5.64 -6.01
C ILE A 137 16.31 5.20 -4.57
N VAL A 138 16.27 3.89 -4.36
CA VAL A 138 16.47 3.26 -3.06
C VAL A 138 17.53 2.17 -3.19
N ILE A 139 18.51 2.11 -2.30
CA ILE A 139 19.56 1.08 -2.31
C ILE A 139 19.59 0.33 -0.98
N ALA A 140 19.64 -1.00 -1.05
CA ALA A 140 19.77 -1.88 0.10
C ALA A 140 21.18 -1.76 0.73
N LYS A 141 21.23 -1.51 2.04
CA LYS A 141 22.50 -1.25 2.78
C LYS A 141 23.36 -2.48 3.01
N GLU A 142 22.76 -3.66 3.03
CA GLU A 142 23.43 -4.92 3.37
C GLU A 142 24.64 -5.22 2.47
N SER A 143 24.67 -4.66 1.25
CA SER A 143 25.78 -4.80 0.31
C SER A 143 27.07 -4.09 0.73
N PHE A 144 26.97 -3.07 1.60
CA PHE A 144 28.09 -2.22 2.04
C PHE A 144 28.13 -2.03 3.56
N GLU A 145 27.44 -2.90 4.30
CA GLU A 145 27.64 -3.08 5.74
C GLU A 145 28.64 -4.23 5.95
N PHE A 146 29.59 -4.03 6.87
CA PHE A 146 30.72 -4.94 7.06
C PHE A 146 30.79 -5.40 8.50
N ASN A 147 30.82 -6.72 8.70
CA ASN A 147 31.02 -7.35 10.01
C ASN A 147 32.50 -7.65 10.29
N LYS A 148 33.42 -6.93 9.63
CA LYS A 148 34.87 -7.14 9.75
C LYS A 148 35.58 -5.81 9.88
N GLU A 149 36.75 -5.84 10.47
CA GLU A 149 37.63 -4.68 10.51
C GLU A 149 38.09 -4.30 9.09
N ILE A 150 37.98 -3.02 8.77
CA ILE A 150 38.39 -2.44 7.49
C ILE A 150 39.29 -1.25 7.79
N PRO A 151 40.39 -1.06 7.06
CA PRO A 151 41.27 0.09 7.24
C PRO A 151 40.48 1.41 7.23
N VAL A 152 40.73 2.26 8.24
CA VAL A 152 39.98 3.50 8.48
C VAL A 152 39.90 4.38 7.25
N SER A 153 41.02 4.58 6.54
CA SER A 153 41.07 5.39 5.31
C SER A 153 40.17 4.84 4.20
N TYR A 154 40.06 3.51 4.09
CA TYR A 154 39.21 2.87 3.09
C TYR A 154 37.73 3.01 3.46
N MET A 155 37.37 2.85 4.74
CA MET A 155 36.00 3.15 5.20
C MET A 155 35.62 4.61 5.00
N ASN A 156 36.54 5.55 5.25
CA ASN A 156 36.30 6.97 5.00
C ASN A 156 36.01 7.25 3.51
N MET A 157 36.74 6.60 2.60
CA MET A 157 36.44 6.68 1.16
C MET A 157 35.05 6.14 0.83
N ILE A 158 34.66 4.99 1.38
CA ILE A 158 33.33 4.41 1.18
C ILE A 158 32.25 5.38 1.68
N ASN A 159 32.38 5.85 2.92
CA ASN A 159 31.41 6.76 3.55
C ASN A 159 31.27 8.05 2.75
N LYS A 160 32.38 8.63 2.27
CA LYS A 160 32.35 9.82 1.41
C LYS A 160 31.58 9.59 0.11
N ASN A 161 31.73 8.41 -0.51
CA ASN A 161 30.94 8.06 -1.69
C ASN A 161 29.46 7.89 -1.34
N LEU A 162 29.13 7.23 -0.23
CA LEU A 162 27.74 7.07 0.23
C LEU A 162 27.07 8.42 0.52
N ASP A 163 27.79 9.37 1.12
CA ASP A 163 27.26 10.71 1.40
C ASP A 163 27.01 11.51 0.12
N LYS A 164 27.89 11.38 -0.90
CA LYS A 164 27.60 11.90 -2.25
C LYS A 164 26.33 11.31 -2.83
N LEU A 165 26.14 9.99 -2.75
CA LEU A 165 24.94 9.32 -3.26
C LEU A 165 23.67 9.85 -2.56
N LYS A 166 23.70 10.02 -1.24
CA LYS A 166 22.59 10.64 -0.50
C LYS A 166 22.33 12.08 -0.97
N SER A 167 23.38 12.85 -1.25
CA SER A 167 23.24 14.22 -1.77
C SER A 167 22.60 14.28 -3.16
N TYR A 168 22.62 13.18 -3.92
CA TYR A 168 21.90 13.03 -5.19
C TYR A 168 20.43 12.62 -5.01
N GLY A 169 19.95 12.51 -3.76
CA GLY A 169 18.59 12.07 -3.45
C GLY A 169 18.41 10.54 -3.39
N ILE A 170 19.51 9.77 -3.36
CA ILE A 170 19.44 8.31 -3.20
C ILE A 170 19.18 7.95 -1.75
N GLU A 171 18.11 7.21 -1.50
CA GLU A 171 17.77 6.71 -0.18
C GLU A 171 18.48 5.39 0.09
N LEU A 172 19.24 5.31 1.19
CA LEU A 172 19.86 4.08 1.63
C LEU A 172 19.01 3.50 2.77
N MET A 173 18.60 2.24 2.68
CA MET A 173 17.83 1.58 3.75
C MET A 173 18.09 0.08 3.83
N ASN A 174 17.65 -0.55 4.93
CA ASN A 174 17.66 -2.01 5.06
C ASN A 174 16.65 -2.61 4.08
N SER A 175 17.03 -3.72 3.44
CA SER A 175 16.20 -4.42 2.47
C SER A 175 14.79 -4.70 3.00
N ASN A 176 14.67 -5.14 4.25
CA ASN A 176 13.40 -5.44 4.93
C ASN A 176 12.38 -4.28 4.98
N ASN A 177 12.82 -3.04 4.74
CA ASN A 177 11.95 -1.87 4.73
C ASN A 177 11.51 -1.47 3.31
N ILE A 178 12.11 -2.06 2.27
CA ILE A 178 11.85 -1.68 0.87
C ILE A 178 10.41 -2.00 0.49
N SER A 179 9.88 -3.17 0.83
CA SER A 179 8.48 -3.47 0.48
C SER A 179 7.52 -2.52 1.17
N ASN A 180 7.75 -2.20 2.44
CA ASN A 180 6.94 -1.23 3.19
C ASN A 180 7.01 0.16 2.57
N LEU A 181 8.17 0.64 2.13
CA LEU A 181 8.30 1.94 1.47
C LEU A 181 7.40 2.03 0.22
N VAL A 182 7.42 1.00 -0.61
CA VAL A 182 6.65 0.97 -1.86
C VAL A 182 5.17 0.73 -1.60
N LEU A 183 4.83 -0.13 -0.64
CA LEU A 183 3.45 -0.50 -0.32
C LEU A 183 2.75 0.50 0.61
N ASN A 184 3.46 1.28 1.42
CA ASN A 184 2.85 2.31 2.27
C ASN A 184 2.17 3.40 1.44
N GLU A 185 2.64 3.66 0.22
CA GLU A 185 1.91 4.50 -0.73
C GLU A 185 0.52 3.92 -1.03
N GLN A 186 0.38 2.60 -1.14
CA GLN A 186 -0.90 1.91 -1.30
C GLN A 186 -1.76 1.96 -0.03
N TYR A 187 -1.15 1.83 1.16
CA TYR A 187 -1.89 1.93 2.43
C TYR A 187 -2.43 3.33 2.68
N ILE A 188 -1.69 4.38 2.32
CA ILE A 188 -2.19 5.78 2.40
C ILE A 188 -3.41 5.96 1.49
N ILE A 189 -3.41 5.38 0.29
CA ILE A 189 -4.56 5.39 -0.63
C ILE A 189 -5.77 4.67 0.02
N ASN A 190 -5.56 3.46 0.54
CA ASN A 190 -6.64 2.66 1.15
C ASN A 190 -7.16 3.22 2.48
N SER A 191 -6.31 3.87 3.28
CA SER A 191 -6.71 4.45 4.58
C SER A 191 -7.45 5.78 4.41
N LYS A 192 -7.10 6.57 3.39
CA LYS A 192 -7.95 7.67 2.91
C LYS A 192 -9.30 7.11 2.51
N LEU A 193 -9.38 6.07 1.68
CA LEU A 193 -10.64 5.44 1.25
C LEU A 193 -11.60 5.12 2.42
N ASN A 194 -11.11 4.40 3.44
CA ASN A 194 -11.96 3.96 4.55
C ASN A 194 -12.53 5.11 5.40
N LYS A 195 -11.71 6.12 5.75
CA LYS A 195 -12.19 7.27 6.55
C LYS A 195 -13.30 8.04 5.84
N ASP A 196 -13.22 8.03 4.53
CA ASP A 196 -13.87 9.00 3.67
C ASP A 196 -15.14 8.37 3.04
N ILE A 197 -15.26 7.04 3.04
CA ILE A 197 -16.51 6.26 2.92
C ILE A 197 -17.30 6.27 4.22
N ILE A 198 -16.64 6.10 5.37
CA ILE A 198 -17.29 6.16 6.69
C ILE A 198 -17.95 7.52 6.89
N ASN A 199 -17.25 8.61 6.58
CA ASN A 199 -17.82 9.96 6.63
C ASN A 199 -18.99 10.15 5.64
N ALA A 200 -18.92 9.60 4.43
CA ALA A 200 -20.02 9.68 3.48
C ALA A 200 -21.25 8.91 3.98
N ASN A 201 -21.07 7.72 4.54
CA ASN A 201 -22.15 6.92 5.13
C ASN A 201 -22.78 7.63 6.33
N GLU A 202 -22.00 8.27 7.21
CA GLU A 202 -22.54 9.09 8.31
C GLU A 202 -23.33 10.31 7.82
N ILE A 203 -22.90 10.96 6.74
CA ILE A 203 -23.62 12.08 6.12
C ILE A 203 -24.92 11.59 5.47
N ILE A 204 -24.90 10.43 4.81
CA ILE A 204 -26.09 9.79 4.22
C ILE A 204 -27.07 9.38 5.32
N SER A 205 -26.60 8.82 6.43
CA SER A 205 -27.44 8.46 7.58
C SER A 205 -28.08 9.66 8.24
N LYS A 206 -27.42 10.83 8.25
CA LYS A 206 -27.98 12.09 8.76
C LYS A 206 -28.96 12.74 7.78
N ASN A 207 -28.64 12.76 6.48
CA ASN A 207 -29.47 13.39 5.44
C ASN A 207 -30.71 12.58 5.02
N LEU A 208 -30.76 11.28 5.32
CA LEU A 208 -31.93 10.43 5.09
C LEU A 208 -33.05 10.64 6.12
N VAL A 209 -32.78 11.29 7.26
CA VAL A 209 -33.79 11.61 8.27
C VAL A 209 -34.65 12.81 7.87
N ASP A 210 -34.14 13.68 6.97
CA ASP A 210 -34.78 14.97 6.65
C ASP A 210 -35.63 15.00 5.36
N LYS A 211 -35.78 13.88 4.63
CA LYS A 211 -36.68 13.80 3.45
C LYS A 211 -37.53 12.52 3.47
N LYS A 212 -38.70 12.59 4.11
CA LYS A 212 -39.72 11.53 4.18
C LYS A 212 -40.29 11.16 2.79
N GLY A 213 -40.52 9.87 2.57
CA GLY A 213 -41.30 9.31 1.46
C GLY A 213 -41.37 7.78 1.48
N ILE A 214 -42.17 7.25 2.42
CA ILE A 214 -42.81 5.91 2.53
C ILE A 214 -42.38 4.84 1.49
N TYR A 215 -41.77 3.74 1.96
CA TYR A 215 -42.14 2.36 1.55
C TYR A 215 -41.80 1.38 2.70
N GLU A 216 -42.76 0.51 2.99
CA GLU A 216 -42.90 -0.40 4.13
C GLU A 216 -41.71 -1.34 4.33
N ASN A 217 -41.25 -1.46 5.57
CA ASN A 217 -40.64 -2.67 6.08
C ASN A 217 -41.10 -2.81 7.53
N ASN A 218 -42.07 -3.69 7.76
CA ASN A 218 -42.51 -4.09 9.10
C ASN A 218 -41.31 -4.64 9.88
N SER A 219 -40.67 -3.81 10.70
CA SER A 219 -39.65 -4.26 11.64
C SER A 219 -40.33 -4.55 12.99
N GLU A 220 -40.34 -5.84 13.33
CA GLU A 220 -40.79 -6.37 14.62
C GLU A 220 -39.54 -6.72 15.43
N ILE A 221 -39.48 -6.24 16.67
CA ILE A 221 -38.36 -6.55 17.57
C ILE A 221 -38.86 -7.19 18.87
N GLU A 222 -38.21 -8.28 19.27
CA GLU A 222 -38.53 -9.01 20.51
C GLU A 222 -37.63 -8.56 21.66
N ILE A 223 -38.23 -8.07 22.76
CA ILE A 223 -37.53 -7.63 23.95
C ILE A 223 -37.81 -8.60 25.11
N TYR A 224 -36.80 -9.35 25.50
CA TYR A 224 -36.87 -10.29 26.62
C TYR A 224 -36.51 -9.61 27.95
N LYS A 225 -37.43 -8.81 28.48
CA LYS A 225 -37.29 -8.15 29.80
C LYS A 225 -38.57 -8.23 30.62
N LYS A 226 -38.43 -8.40 31.94
CA LYS A 226 -39.56 -8.49 32.88
C LYS A 226 -40.25 -7.15 33.14
N VAL A 227 -39.54 -6.03 32.99
CA VAL A 227 -40.10 -4.67 33.12
C VAL A 227 -39.69 -3.87 31.89
N ILE A 228 -40.67 -3.24 31.22
CA ILE A 228 -40.49 -2.45 30.00
C ILE A 228 -40.67 -0.98 30.35
N SER A 229 -39.60 -0.21 30.15
CA SER A 229 -39.51 1.22 30.46
C SER A 229 -39.59 2.10 29.20
N SER A 230 -39.84 3.39 29.37
CA SER A 230 -39.88 4.35 28.25
C SER A 230 -38.56 4.39 27.47
N GLU A 231 -37.44 4.11 28.13
CA GLU A 231 -36.13 4.04 27.49
C GLU A 231 -36.00 2.83 26.56
N ASP A 232 -36.66 1.71 26.88
CA ASP A 232 -36.73 0.55 26.00
C ASP A 232 -37.54 0.86 24.73
N ILE A 233 -38.58 1.68 24.83
CA ILE A 233 -39.39 2.14 23.68
C ILE A 233 -38.60 3.16 22.85
N SER A 234 -37.96 4.14 23.50
CA SER A 234 -37.17 5.17 22.83
C SER A 234 -36.00 4.58 22.03
N ASN A 235 -35.32 3.58 22.59
CA ASN A 235 -34.18 2.93 21.94
C ASN A 235 -34.58 2.09 20.73
N ASN A 236 -35.85 1.66 20.66
CA ASN A 236 -36.40 0.89 19.56
C ASN A 236 -37.50 1.68 18.81
N SER A 237 -37.41 3.02 18.83
CA SER A 237 -38.37 3.94 18.20
C SER A 237 -38.42 3.87 16.68
N LYS A 238 -37.60 3.02 16.07
CA LYS A 238 -37.57 2.75 14.63
C LYS A 238 -38.46 1.57 14.23
N ASP A 239 -38.94 0.81 15.21
CA ASP A 239 -39.74 -0.39 15.01
C ASP A 239 -41.22 -0.09 15.23
N GLU A 240 -42.06 -0.63 14.37
CA GLU A 240 -43.52 -0.42 14.45
C GLU A 240 -44.18 -1.37 15.47
N LYS A 241 -43.52 -2.50 15.79
CA LYS A 241 -44.04 -3.51 16.72
C LYS A 241 -42.97 -4.00 17.68
N ILE A 242 -43.27 -3.99 18.98
CA ILE A 242 -42.41 -4.52 20.03
C ILE A 242 -43.11 -5.70 20.69
N VAL A 243 -42.52 -6.89 20.54
CA VAL A 243 -43.01 -8.10 21.18
C VAL A 243 -42.31 -8.30 22.52
N VAL A 244 -43.10 -8.52 23.57
CA VAL A 244 -42.59 -8.75 24.92
C VAL A 244 -43.19 -10.02 25.53
N PRO A 245 -42.49 -10.71 26.43
CA PRO A 245 -43.04 -11.87 27.12
C PRO A 245 -44.34 -11.53 27.85
N SER A 246 -45.30 -12.46 27.87
CA SER A 246 -46.61 -12.30 28.51
C SER A 246 -46.55 -11.97 30.00
N ASN A 247 -45.47 -12.37 30.68
CA ASN A 247 -45.20 -12.07 32.09
C ASN A 247 -44.50 -10.72 32.34
N SER A 248 -44.33 -9.89 31.30
CA SER A 248 -43.66 -8.59 31.39
C SER A 248 -44.60 -7.49 31.88
N ILE A 249 -44.07 -6.60 32.72
CA ILE A 249 -44.75 -5.44 33.26
C ILE A 249 -44.37 -4.21 32.44
N ILE A 250 -45.33 -3.60 31.76
CA ILE A 250 -45.12 -2.38 30.97
C ILE A 250 -45.40 -1.20 31.89
N THR A 251 -44.44 -0.28 32.00
CA THR A 251 -44.61 0.93 32.81
C THR A 251 -45.53 1.93 32.10
N ALA A 252 -46.27 2.75 32.85
CA ALA A 252 -47.21 3.73 32.28
C ALA A 252 -46.51 4.69 31.30
N LEU A 253 -45.32 5.18 31.69
CA LEU A 253 -44.47 6.02 30.84
C LEU A 253 -44.01 5.32 29.54
N ALA A 254 -43.85 3.99 29.55
CA ALA A 254 -43.54 3.24 28.35
C ALA A 254 -44.75 3.13 27.42
N GLN A 255 -45.96 2.95 27.98
CA GLN A 255 -47.19 2.89 27.20
C GLN A 255 -47.50 4.24 26.57
N ASP A 256 -47.43 5.33 27.34
CA ASP A 256 -47.70 6.68 26.85
C ASP A 256 -46.76 7.04 25.69
N LEU A 257 -45.47 6.67 25.80
CA LEU A 257 -44.48 6.92 24.75
C LEU A 257 -44.68 6.01 23.53
N ALA A 258 -45.13 4.77 23.72
CA ALA A 258 -45.44 3.88 22.60
C ALA A 258 -46.65 4.41 21.80
N ASP A 259 -47.67 4.93 22.50
CA ASP A 259 -48.84 5.54 21.86
C ASP A 259 -48.45 6.84 21.13
N GLU A 260 -47.58 7.68 21.71
CA GLU A 260 -47.06 8.89 21.06
C GLU A 260 -46.27 8.57 19.77
N LEU A 261 -45.54 7.46 19.77
CA LEU A 261 -44.71 7.03 18.64
C LEU A 261 -45.42 6.07 17.67
N ASN A 262 -46.70 5.75 17.90
CA ASN A 262 -47.49 4.76 17.14
C ASN A 262 -46.84 3.36 17.08
N ILE A 263 -46.27 2.88 18.20
CA ILE A 263 -45.63 1.58 18.31
C ILE A 263 -46.57 0.59 19.00
N GLU A 264 -46.85 -0.55 18.36
CA GLU A 264 -47.73 -1.58 18.94
C GLU A 264 -46.94 -2.53 19.85
N ILE A 265 -47.28 -2.58 21.15
CA ILE A 265 -46.67 -3.53 22.09
C ILE A 265 -47.52 -4.81 22.15
N ILE A 266 -46.94 -5.94 21.74
CA ILE A 266 -47.62 -7.25 21.68
C ILE A 266 -47.05 -8.15 22.78
N LYS A 267 -47.93 -8.73 23.62
CA LYS A 267 -47.54 -9.73 24.61
C LYS A 267 -47.65 -11.15 24.03
N ARG A 268 -46.56 -11.92 24.05
CA ARG A 268 -46.52 -13.35 23.67
C ARG A 268 -46.01 -14.23 24.81
#